data_AF-A0A9D4T397-F1
#
_entry.id   AF-A0A9D4T397-F1
#
_cell.length_a   1.000
_cell.length_b   1.000
_cell.length_c   1.000
_cell.angle_alpha   90.00
_cell.angle_beta   90.00
_cell.angle_gamma   90.00
#
_symmetry.space_group_name_H-M   'P 1'
#
loop_
_entity.id
_entity.type
_entity.pdbx_description
1 polymer ?
#
loop_
_entity_poly.entity_id
_entity_poly.type
_entity_poly.pdbx_seq_one_letter_code
_entity_poly.pdbx_strand_id
1 'polypeptide(L)'
;MRNKQKATRDRVRDPGVTKKKKRPPSECEVDHWCSKPTGINRSDTEWKETGIPVGRDGKRSHCTVFEKPEALNDTSIVRDGSHHHHQPLEPGCDRRWLVHMANAVFMAGVLGSLAASGYVTDIIGRKRIIGGATFVLMIAAFGGCFANTYVIYLCTRFVISGSSSALSMVACILLAEVSTNTHRATHVSLSAILGLLLGDTCYASPRWLISRRNIKSAAVVMEMAAKMNGFPADAAEAVVERIKIQDLNYAKQLGASSTDRSTSSAVLRRGLIIYASSFAIMVAYYTLLLSFHDNTWIRWTSLASEAVCYALYIFVVDRISRVTLVATIYLLAGTYCCFLAPTFGRDATELLSTGLLIEAKAVTGIGVVVTSLCATEAFPSATRGLGVCLAYSCARLGGVFAATATRTTTVASPSDGLEGMKKSL
;
A
#
# COMPACT_ATOMS: atom_id res chain seq x y z
N MET A 1 -79.79 28.43 -48.91
CA MET A 1 -80.03 28.75 -47.48
C MET A 1 -78.85 28.23 -46.67
N ARG A 2 -77.90 29.11 -46.33
CA ARG A 2 -77.54 29.57 -44.98
C ARG A 2 -76.98 28.50 -44.02
N ASN A 3 -75.68 28.66 -43.74
CA ASN A 3 -74.97 28.60 -42.46
C ASN A 3 -75.30 27.48 -41.46
N LYS A 4 -74.25 26.86 -40.92
CA LYS A 4 -74.10 26.78 -39.45
C LYS A 4 -72.64 26.73 -39.02
N GLN A 5 -72.29 27.76 -38.25
CA GLN A 5 -71.06 27.96 -37.50
C GLN A 5 -70.96 27.02 -36.28
N LYS A 6 -69.72 26.67 -35.95
CA LYS A 6 -69.09 26.51 -34.62
C LYS A 6 -69.98 26.25 -33.39
N ALA A 7 -69.64 25.19 -32.66
CA ALA A 7 -69.52 25.24 -31.20
C ALA A 7 -68.42 24.27 -30.73
N THR A 8 -67.39 24.84 -30.12
CA THR A 8 -66.22 24.25 -29.47
C THR A 8 -66.59 23.58 -28.14
N ARG A 9 -66.02 22.40 -27.86
CA ARG A 9 -65.88 21.87 -26.50
C ARG A 9 -64.62 21.01 -26.41
N ASP A 10 -63.54 21.62 -25.93
CA ASP A 10 -62.28 20.95 -25.62
C ASP A 10 -62.46 19.97 -24.46
N ARG A 11 -62.13 18.70 -24.70
CA ARG A 11 -61.96 17.66 -23.67
C ARG A 11 -60.46 17.46 -23.46
N VAL A 12 -59.98 17.87 -22.30
CA VAL A 12 -58.65 17.61 -21.76
C VAL A 12 -58.39 16.09 -21.81
N ARG A 13 -57.29 15.70 -22.44
CA ARG A 13 -56.86 14.32 -22.64
C ARG A 13 -55.72 14.04 -21.67
N ASP A 14 -55.96 13.19 -20.66
CA ASP A 14 -54.93 12.64 -19.78
C ASP A 14 -53.87 11.86 -20.60
N PRO A 15 -52.57 12.16 -20.48
CA PRO A 15 -51.53 11.30 -21.02
C PRO A 15 -51.11 10.24 -19.99
N GLY A 16 -51.47 9.01 -20.33
CA GLY A 16 -51.00 7.70 -19.86
C GLY A 16 -49.81 7.65 -18.90
N VAL A 17 -50.05 6.96 -17.78
CA VAL A 17 -49.04 6.36 -16.91
C VAL A 17 -48.28 5.27 -17.69
N THR A 18 -47.16 5.63 -18.31
CA THR A 18 -46.15 4.66 -18.73
C THR A 18 -45.44 4.14 -17.48
N LYS A 19 -45.66 2.85 -17.14
CA LYS A 19 -44.93 2.13 -16.10
C LYS A 19 -43.42 2.24 -16.35
N LYS A 20 -42.72 3.08 -15.56
CA LYS A 20 -41.26 3.10 -15.49
C LYS A 20 -40.79 1.72 -15.02
N LYS A 21 -40.08 1.00 -15.90
CA LYS A 21 -39.26 -0.17 -15.55
C LYS A 21 -38.32 0.26 -14.41
N LYS A 22 -38.45 -0.34 -13.22
CA LYS A 22 -37.49 -0.14 -12.12
C LYS A 22 -36.10 -0.55 -12.62
N ARG A 23 -35.19 0.42 -12.74
CA ARG A 23 -33.75 0.14 -12.85
C ARG A 23 -33.24 -0.33 -11.48
N PRO A 24 -32.26 -1.25 -11.44
CA PRO A 24 -31.57 -1.59 -10.20
C PRO A 24 -30.82 -0.35 -9.64
N PRO A 25 -30.57 -0.27 -8.32
CA PRO A 25 -30.00 0.90 -7.70
C PRO A 25 -28.49 0.96 -7.97
N SER A 26 -28.11 1.65 -9.03
CA SER A 26 -26.73 2.06 -9.29
C SER A 26 -26.73 3.45 -9.92
N GLU A 27 -27.21 4.44 -9.18
CA GLU A 27 -26.97 5.85 -9.51
C GLU A 27 -26.47 6.50 -8.22
N CYS A 28 -25.17 6.80 -8.18
CA CYS A 28 -24.64 7.78 -7.24
C CYS A 28 -25.33 9.11 -7.55
N GLU A 29 -26.28 9.52 -6.70
CA GLU A 29 -26.73 10.90 -6.66
C GLU A 29 -25.58 11.69 -6.00
N VAL A 30 -24.66 12.24 -6.81
CA VAL A 30 -23.67 13.20 -6.27
C VAL A 30 -24.41 14.52 -6.10
N ASP A 31 -24.58 14.94 -4.84
CA ASP A 31 -25.18 16.22 -4.51
C ASP A 31 -24.34 17.35 -5.11
N HIS A 32 -24.91 18.03 -6.10
CA HIS A 32 -24.31 19.19 -6.77
C HIS A 32 -25.10 20.44 -6.36
N TRP A 33 -24.41 21.52 -6.02
CA TRP A 33 -25.03 22.78 -5.60
C TRP A 33 -24.41 23.97 -6.33
N CYS A 34 -25.14 25.09 -6.34
CA CYS A 34 -24.66 26.33 -6.93
C CYS A 34 -23.45 26.90 -6.17
N SER A 35 -22.44 27.32 -6.94
CA SER A 35 -21.29 28.03 -6.38
C SER A 35 -21.67 29.44 -5.93
N LYS A 36 -20.84 30.02 -5.05
CA LYS A 36 -21.05 31.37 -4.49
C LYS A 36 -20.66 32.44 -5.53
N PRO A 37 -21.48 33.47 -5.77
CA PRO A 37 -21.14 34.60 -6.62
C PRO A 37 -19.87 35.33 -6.16
N THR A 38 -19.07 35.79 -7.13
CA THR A 38 -17.87 36.60 -6.86
C THR A 38 -18.26 37.95 -6.25
N GLY A 39 -17.83 38.22 -5.02
CA GLY A 39 -18.08 39.48 -4.31
C GLY A 39 -18.74 39.34 -2.93
N ILE A 40 -19.28 38.16 -2.60
CA ILE A 40 -19.84 37.89 -1.27
C ILE A 40 -18.70 37.46 -0.34
N ASN A 41 -18.68 37.90 0.92
CA ASN A 41 -17.63 37.56 1.90
C ASN A 41 -18.10 36.57 2.99
N ARG A 42 -18.74 35.45 2.59
CA ARG A 42 -19.16 34.34 3.47
C ARG A 42 -18.33 33.07 3.29
N SER A 43 -18.27 32.21 4.31
CA SER A 43 -17.65 30.89 4.17
C SER A 43 -18.48 29.95 3.28
N ASP A 44 -17.86 28.92 2.71
CA ASP A 44 -18.56 27.97 1.81
C ASP A 44 -19.66 27.18 2.51
N THR A 45 -19.54 26.95 3.82
CA THR A 45 -20.56 26.27 4.64
C THR A 45 -21.75 27.18 4.89
N GLU A 46 -21.50 28.43 5.27
CA GLU A 46 -22.52 29.45 5.51
C GLU A 46 -23.29 29.82 4.23
N TRP A 47 -22.62 29.82 3.08
CA TRP A 47 -23.25 29.98 1.77
C TRP A 47 -24.23 28.84 1.47
N LYS A 48 -23.85 27.59 1.75
CA LYS A 48 -24.72 26.43 1.51
C LYS A 48 -26.00 26.47 2.34
N GLU A 49 -25.95 27.07 3.54
CA GLU A 49 -27.09 27.16 4.45
C GLU A 49 -28.02 28.32 4.12
N THR A 50 -27.48 29.44 3.63
CA THR A 50 -28.24 30.69 3.48
C THR A 50 -28.53 31.09 2.03
N GLY A 51 -27.70 30.66 1.07
CA GLY A 51 -27.77 31.08 -0.32
C GLY A 51 -28.67 30.20 -1.21
N ILE A 52 -29.03 29.00 -0.77
CA ILE A 52 -29.71 27.99 -1.59
C ILE A 52 -31.11 27.67 -1.02
N PRO A 53 -32.19 27.85 -1.78
CA PRO A 53 -33.53 27.51 -1.33
C PRO A 53 -33.71 25.99 -1.24
N VAL A 54 -34.43 25.57 -0.19
CA VAL A 54 -34.80 24.18 0.10
C VAL A 54 -36.18 23.91 -0.50
N GLY A 55 -36.32 22.85 -1.29
CA GLY A 55 -37.60 22.40 -1.81
C GLY A 55 -38.50 21.80 -0.72
N ARG A 56 -39.79 21.60 -1.02
CA ARG A 56 -40.74 20.95 -0.09
C ARG A 56 -40.36 19.52 0.31
N ASP A 57 -39.45 18.91 -0.45
CA ASP A 57 -38.93 17.57 -0.22
C ASP A 57 -37.72 17.55 0.74
N GLY A 58 -37.34 18.69 1.33
CA GLY A 58 -36.16 18.83 2.19
C GLY A 58 -34.82 18.82 1.44
N LYS A 59 -34.83 18.56 0.12
CA LYS A 59 -33.65 18.63 -0.75
C LYS A 59 -33.38 20.07 -1.20
N ARG A 60 -32.10 20.47 -1.16
CA ARG A 60 -31.63 21.77 -1.66
C ARG A 60 -31.69 21.82 -3.18
N SER A 61 -32.03 22.99 -3.71
CA SER A 61 -32.17 23.16 -5.16
C SER A 61 -30.81 23.20 -5.88
N HIS A 62 -30.71 22.47 -6.99
CA HIS A 62 -29.45 22.28 -7.72
C HIS A 62 -29.03 23.49 -8.59
N CYS A 63 -29.96 24.39 -8.95
CA CYS A 63 -29.74 25.49 -9.92
C CYS A 63 -30.47 26.81 -9.60
N THR A 64 -30.82 27.08 -8.33
CA THR A 64 -31.51 28.33 -7.96
C THR A 64 -30.85 28.96 -6.74
N VAL A 65 -30.72 30.29 -6.76
CA VAL A 65 -30.07 31.10 -5.71
C VAL A 65 -30.98 32.31 -5.43
N PHE A 66 -30.89 32.87 -4.22
CA PHE A 66 -31.58 34.11 -3.88
C PHE A 66 -30.90 35.33 -4.55
N GLU A 67 -31.69 36.23 -5.13
CA GLU A 67 -31.21 37.40 -5.90
C GLU A 67 -30.41 38.40 -5.07
N LYS A 68 -30.73 38.56 -3.79
CA LYS A 68 -30.03 39.43 -2.83
C LYS A 68 -29.89 38.74 -1.47
N PRO A 69 -28.81 37.98 -1.22
CA PRO A 69 -28.61 37.28 0.04
C PRO A 69 -28.31 38.21 1.24
N GLU A 70 -28.21 39.52 1.02
CA GLU A 70 -27.96 40.54 2.05
C GLU A 70 -29.26 41.19 2.58
N ALA A 71 -30.37 41.14 1.82
CA ALA A 71 -31.64 41.72 2.25
C ALA A 71 -32.53 40.61 2.82
N LEU A 72 -32.72 40.61 4.15
CA LEU A 72 -33.50 39.60 4.90
C LEU A 72 -34.96 39.40 4.43
N ASN A 73 -35.45 40.16 3.45
CA ASN A 73 -36.86 40.20 3.04
C ASN A 73 -37.13 40.04 1.53
N ASP A 74 -36.11 39.88 0.68
CA ASP A 74 -36.34 39.64 -0.76
C ASP A 74 -36.28 38.13 -1.07
N THR A 75 -37.44 37.52 -1.34
CA THR A 75 -37.58 36.08 -1.64
C THR A 75 -37.55 35.79 -3.14
N SER A 76 -37.04 36.71 -3.96
CA SER A 76 -36.94 36.50 -5.40
C SER A 76 -35.89 35.43 -5.71
N ILE A 77 -36.36 34.35 -6.34
CA ILE A 77 -35.56 33.20 -6.76
C ILE A 77 -35.12 33.44 -8.19
N VAL A 78 -33.81 33.55 -8.42
CA VAL A 78 -33.25 33.67 -9.77
C VAL A 78 -32.65 32.32 -10.18
N ARG A 79 -32.94 31.90 -11.41
CA ARG A 79 -32.21 30.82 -12.08
C ARG A 79 -30.91 31.42 -12.61
N ASP A 80 -29.82 31.21 -11.90
CA ASP A 80 -28.51 31.49 -12.48
C ASP A 80 -28.03 30.25 -13.24
N GLY A 81 -27.83 30.42 -14.55
CA GLY A 81 -27.43 29.36 -15.46
C GLY A 81 -25.92 29.22 -15.64
N SER A 82 -25.09 29.93 -14.87
CA SER A 82 -23.77 30.34 -15.39
C SER A 82 -22.54 29.98 -14.56
N HIS A 83 -22.67 29.34 -13.39
CA HIS A 83 -21.49 29.12 -12.52
C HIS A 83 -21.44 27.72 -11.90
N HIS A 84 -21.19 26.72 -12.75
CA HIS A 84 -20.70 25.42 -12.31
C HIS A 84 -19.20 25.50 -12.06
N HIS A 85 -18.78 25.57 -10.80
CA HIS A 85 -17.42 25.14 -10.47
C HIS A 85 -17.38 23.63 -10.64
N HIS A 86 -16.82 23.18 -11.77
CA HIS A 86 -16.39 21.80 -11.90
C HIS A 86 -15.25 21.57 -10.89
N GLN A 87 -15.51 20.83 -9.81
CA GLN A 87 -14.44 19.99 -9.27
C GLN A 87 -13.87 19.17 -10.44
N PRO A 88 -12.54 18.96 -10.51
CA PRO A 88 -11.96 18.16 -11.57
C PRO A 88 -12.75 16.87 -11.67
N LEU A 89 -13.28 16.57 -12.87
CA LEU A 89 -14.11 15.40 -13.12
C LEU A 89 -13.42 14.16 -12.51
N GLU A 90 -13.84 13.73 -11.33
CA GLU A 90 -13.61 12.36 -10.94
C GLU A 90 -14.31 11.51 -12.00
N PRO A 91 -13.68 10.44 -12.52
CA PRO A 91 -14.33 9.56 -13.49
C PRO A 91 -15.71 9.20 -12.95
N GLY A 92 -16.75 9.40 -13.77
CA GLY A 92 -18.15 9.27 -13.37
C GLY A 92 -18.37 8.03 -12.51
N CYS A 93 -19.25 8.13 -11.51
CA CYS A 93 -19.39 7.17 -10.41
C CYS A 93 -19.40 5.68 -10.84
N ASP A 94 -19.91 5.38 -12.05
CA ASP A 94 -19.89 4.06 -12.69
C ASP A 94 -18.50 3.47 -13.00
N ARG A 95 -17.42 4.26 -12.96
CA ARG A 95 -16.06 3.83 -13.34
C ARG A 95 -15.05 3.87 -12.21
N ARG A 96 -15.44 4.26 -10.98
CA ARG A 96 -14.55 4.26 -9.81
C ARG A 96 -14.00 2.87 -9.48
N TRP A 97 -14.78 1.82 -9.76
CA TRP A 97 -14.34 0.44 -9.58
C TRP A 97 -13.12 0.07 -10.44
N LEU A 98 -12.88 0.76 -11.56
CA LEU A 98 -11.69 0.52 -12.41
C LEU A 98 -10.40 0.83 -11.62
N VAL A 99 -10.36 1.95 -10.89
CA VAL A 99 -9.17 2.30 -10.08
C VAL A 99 -8.91 1.24 -9.01
N HIS A 100 -9.97 0.75 -8.36
CA HIS A 100 -9.87 -0.30 -7.35
C HIS A 100 -9.45 -1.65 -7.94
N MET A 101 -9.99 -2.01 -9.11
CA MET A 101 -9.61 -3.22 -9.85
C MET A 101 -8.13 -3.17 -10.23
N ALA A 102 -7.64 -2.04 -10.74
CA ALA A 102 -6.24 -1.89 -11.11
C ALA A 102 -5.29 -2.01 -9.91
N ASN A 103 -5.67 -1.46 -8.74
CA ASN A 103 -4.92 -1.65 -7.50
C ASN A 103 -4.95 -3.10 -6.99
N ALA A 104 -6.09 -3.79 -7.13
CA ALA A 104 -6.21 -5.20 -6.78
C ALA A 104 -5.33 -6.09 -7.67
N VAL A 105 -5.34 -5.87 -8.99
CA VAL A 105 -4.48 -6.57 -9.96
C VAL A 105 -2.99 -6.29 -9.66
N PHE A 106 -2.65 -5.05 -9.31
CA PHE A 106 -1.29 -4.71 -8.88
C PHE A 106 -0.86 -5.54 -7.66
N MET A 107 -1.70 -5.62 -6.62
CA MET A 107 -1.41 -6.40 -5.41
C MET A 107 -1.39 -7.91 -5.69
N ALA A 108 -2.24 -8.41 -6.59
CA ALA A 108 -2.21 -9.81 -7.01
C ALA A 108 -0.87 -10.18 -7.66
N GLY A 109 -0.31 -9.29 -8.49
CA GLY A 109 1.03 -9.49 -9.06
C GLY A 109 2.12 -9.55 -8.00
N VAL A 110 2.05 -8.70 -6.97
CA VAL A 110 2.98 -8.72 -5.83
C VAL A 110 2.87 -10.01 -5.02
N LEU A 111 1.66 -10.48 -4.70
CA LEU A 111 1.49 -11.71 -3.92
C LEU A 111 1.91 -12.95 -4.73
N GLY A 112 1.56 -12.98 -6.01
CA GLY A 112 1.94 -14.07 -6.92
C GLY A 112 3.46 -14.18 -7.10
N SER A 113 4.15 -13.05 -7.25
CA SER A 113 5.61 -13.06 -7.37
C SER A 113 6.29 -13.50 -6.09
N LEU A 114 5.83 -13.06 -4.91
CA LEU A 114 6.40 -13.45 -3.62
C LEU A 114 6.28 -14.96 -3.39
N ALA A 115 5.12 -15.55 -3.71
CA ALA A 115 4.90 -16.99 -3.57
C ALA A 115 5.87 -17.80 -4.47
N ALA A 116 6.15 -17.32 -5.68
CA ALA A 116 7.01 -18.01 -6.63
C ALA A 116 8.51 -17.74 -6.42
N SER A 117 8.89 -16.51 -6.09
CA SER A 117 10.30 -16.06 -6.10
C SER A 117 11.17 -16.83 -5.12
N GLY A 118 10.65 -17.18 -3.94
CA GLY A 118 11.39 -17.97 -2.95
C GLY A 118 11.85 -19.31 -3.51
N TYR A 119 10.94 -20.06 -4.12
CA TYR A 119 11.24 -21.38 -4.69
C TYR A 119 12.12 -21.29 -5.94
N VAL A 120 11.77 -20.39 -6.86
CA VAL A 120 12.45 -20.26 -8.16
C VAL A 120 13.90 -19.82 -7.98
N THR A 121 14.18 -18.94 -7.01
CA THR A 121 15.54 -18.42 -6.75
C THR A 121 16.48 -19.45 -6.14
N ASP A 122 15.95 -20.45 -5.43
CA ASP A 122 16.72 -21.59 -4.93
C ASP A 122 17.14 -22.52 -6.07
N ILE A 123 16.28 -22.68 -7.09
CA ILE A 123 16.60 -23.50 -8.27
C ILE A 123 17.55 -22.75 -9.22
N ILE A 124 17.14 -21.59 -9.72
CA ILE A 124 17.82 -20.91 -10.83
C ILE A 124 19.03 -20.11 -10.33
N GLY A 125 19.01 -19.70 -9.06
CA GLY A 125 20.02 -18.82 -8.45
C GLY A 125 19.58 -17.36 -8.46
N ARG A 126 19.97 -16.63 -7.40
CA ARG A 126 19.47 -15.27 -7.12
C ARG A 126 19.86 -14.26 -8.22
N LYS A 127 21.12 -14.24 -8.65
CA LYS A 127 21.63 -13.28 -9.65
C LYS A 127 20.92 -13.36 -11.01
N ARG A 128 20.62 -14.57 -11.49
CA ARG A 128 19.91 -14.77 -12.77
C ARG A 128 18.46 -14.28 -12.69
N ILE A 129 17.80 -14.48 -11.55
CA ILE A 129 16.44 -14.00 -11.33
C ILE A 129 16.38 -12.48 -11.27
N ILE A 130 17.35 -11.82 -10.63
CA ILE A 130 17.46 -10.36 -10.63
C ILE A 130 17.53 -9.84 -12.08
N GLY A 131 18.52 -10.28 -12.87
CA GLY A 131 18.66 -9.82 -14.25
C GLY A 131 17.44 -10.12 -15.13
N GLY A 132 16.84 -11.31 -14.97
CA GLY A 132 15.61 -11.67 -15.66
C GLY A 132 14.41 -10.80 -15.28
N ALA A 133 14.21 -10.53 -13.99
CA ALA A 133 13.14 -9.67 -13.48
C ALA A 133 13.33 -8.21 -13.93
N THR A 134 14.56 -7.70 -13.94
CA THR A 134 14.88 -6.36 -14.47
C THR A 134 14.52 -6.25 -15.95
N PHE A 135 14.88 -7.25 -16.76
CA PHE A 135 14.55 -7.28 -18.18
C PHE A 135 13.03 -7.30 -18.44
N VAL A 136 12.31 -8.17 -17.72
CA VAL A 136 10.83 -8.25 -17.80
C VAL A 136 10.18 -6.94 -17.36
N LEU A 137 10.70 -6.30 -16.30
CA LEU A 137 10.23 -5.00 -15.84
C LEU A 137 10.40 -3.92 -16.92
N MET A 138 11.56 -3.86 -17.59
CA MET A 138 11.79 -2.88 -18.67
C MET A 138 10.83 -3.08 -19.85
N ILE A 139 10.63 -4.33 -20.29
CA ILE A 139 9.68 -4.64 -21.36
C ILE A 139 8.25 -4.24 -20.97
N ALA A 140 7.83 -4.59 -19.76
CA ALA A 140 6.49 -4.29 -19.29
C ALA A 140 6.25 -2.79 -19.09
N ALA A 141 7.26 -2.06 -18.61
CA ALA A 141 7.22 -0.61 -18.46
C ALA A 141 7.12 0.08 -19.84
N PHE A 142 7.95 -0.32 -20.80
CA PHE A 142 7.90 0.20 -22.17
C PHE A 142 6.58 -0.16 -22.87
N GLY A 143 6.12 -1.42 -22.74
CA GLY A 143 4.84 -1.85 -23.28
C GLY A 143 3.64 -1.13 -22.65
N GLY A 144 3.76 -0.73 -21.37
CA GLY A 144 2.78 0.09 -20.67
C GLY A 144 2.57 1.47 -21.30
N CYS A 145 3.59 2.06 -21.94
CA CYS A 145 3.48 3.34 -22.63
C CYS A 145 2.53 3.29 -23.84
N PHE A 146 2.34 2.10 -24.43
CA PHE A 146 1.46 1.88 -25.60
C PHE A 146 0.13 1.23 -25.21
N ALA A 147 -0.22 1.21 -23.92
CA ALA A 147 -1.44 0.57 -23.42
C ALA A 147 -2.69 1.37 -23.82
N ASN A 148 -3.23 1.07 -25.00
CA ASN A 148 -4.43 1.71 -25.55
C ASN A 148 -5.74 1.09 -25.06
N THR A 149 -5.69 -0.02 -24.33
CA THR A 149 -6.87 -0.66 -23.73
C THR A 149 -6.66 -0.88 -22.24
N TYR A 150 -7.75 -0.85 -21.48
CA TYR A 150 -7.71 -1.08 -20.05
C TYR A 150 -7.18 -2.48 -19.69
N VAL A 151 -7.43 -3.49 -20.53
CA VAL A 151 -6.89 -4.85 -20.33
C VAL A 151 -5.37 -4.88 -20.47
N ILE A 152 -4.81 -4.25 -21.50
CA ILE A 152 -3.35 -4.16 -21.68
C ILE A 152 -2.73 -3.39 -20.51
N TYR A 153 -3.39 -2.33 -20.04
CA TYR A 153 -2.98 -1.61 -18.84
C TYR A 153 -2.98 -2.50 -17.59
N LEU A 154 -4.00 -3.34 -17.38
CA LEU A 154 -4.03 -4.28 -16.25
C LEU A 154 -2.93 -5.34 -16.34
N CYS A 155 -2.72 -5.93 -17.52
CA CYS A 155 -1.68 -6.93 -17.74
C CYS A 155 -0.28 -6.37 -17.49
N THR A 156 0.04 -5.20 -18.07
CA THR A 156 1.32 -4.53 -17.85
C THR A 156 1.51 -4.18 -16.38
N ARG A 157 0.47 -3.69 -15.71
CA ARG A 157 0.50 -3.37 -14.28
C ARG A 157 0.75 -4.58 -13.38
N PHE A 158 0.16 -5.75 -13.70
CA PHE A 158 0.43 -7.01 -13.02
C PHE A 158 1.88 -7.46 -13.19
N VAL A 159 2.42 -7.39 -14.41
CA VAL A 159 3.79 -7.82 -14.70
C VAL A 159 4.81 -6.87 -14.06
N ILE A 160 4.58 -5.56 -14.12
CA ILE A 160 5.42 -4.55 -13.46
C ILE A 160 5.46 -4.81 -11.95
N SER A 161 4.30 -5.02 -11.32
CA SER A 161 4.23 -5.21 -9.87
C SER A 161 4.88 -6.52 -9.41
N GLY A 162 4.68 -7.60 -10.16
CA GLY A 162 5.33 -8.89 -9.90
C GLY A 162 6.84 -8.82 -10.09
N SER A 163 7.32 -8.16 -11.15
CA SER A 163 8.76 -8.04 -11.43
C SER A 163 9.46 -7.12 -10.44
N SER A 164 8.87 -5.98 -10.09
CA SER A 164 9.45 -5.05 -9.12
C SER A 164 9.56 -5.66 -7.73
N SER A 165 8.52 -6.40 -7.30
CA SER A 165 8.53 -7.07 -5.98
C SER A 165 9.50 -8.25 -5.93
N ALA A 166 9.57 -9.07 -7.00
CA ALA A 166 10.57 -10.12 -7.11
C ALA A 166 11.98 -9.53 -7.03
N LEU A 167 12.25 -8.45 -7.76
CA LEU A 167 13.54 -7.78 -7.73
C LEU A 167 13.91 -7.28 -6.33
N SER A 168 13.02 -6.53 -5.68
CA SER A 168 13.25 -6.03 -4.32
C SER A 168 13.55 -7.14 -3.33
N MET A 169 12.82 -8.26 -3.39
CA MET A 169 13.03 -9.38 -2.45
C MET A 169 14.30 -10.16 -2.73
N VAL A 170 14.57 -10.49 -3.98
CA VAL A 170 15.75 -11.26 -4.33
C VAL A 170 17.03 -10.45 -4.11
N ALA A 171 16.99 -9.13 -4.34
CA ALA A 171 18.07 -8.22 -3.98
C ALA A 171 18.31 -8.18 -2.47
N CYS A 172 17.25 -8.07 -1.67
CA CYS A 172 17.32 -8.11 -0.20
C CYS A 172 17.98 -9.41 0.29
N ILE A 173 17.54 -10.56 -0.21
CA ILE A 173 18.10 -11.88 0.15
C ILE A 173 19.56 -12.00 -0.30
N LEU A 174 19.89 -11.57 -1.51
CA LEU A 174 21.26 -11.62 -2.03
C LEU A 174 22.20 -10.77 -1.18
N LEU A 175 21.80 -9.55 -0.84
CA LEU A 175 22.59 -8.66 0.01
C LEU A 175 22.72 -9.22 1.43
N ALA A 176 21.69 -9.86 1.97
CA ALA A 176 21.79 -10.54 3.26
C ALA A 176 22.78 -11.73 3.22
N GLU A 177 22.86 -12.45 2.11
CA GLU A 177 23.77 -13.61 1.94
C GLU A 177 25.22 -13.22 1.64
N VAL A 178 25.44 -12.13 0.90
CA VAL A 178 26.78 -11.65 0.49
C VAL A 178 27.42 -10.77 1.56
N SER A 179 26.62 -10.08 2.37
CA SER A 179 27.13 -9.18 3.42
C SER A 179 27.70 -9.91 4.64
N THR A 180 28.76 -9.31 5.19
CA THR A 180 29.31 -9.66 6.50
C THR A 180 28.32 -9.33 7.61
N ASN A 181 28.38 -10.04 8.74
CA ASN A 181 27.44 -9.82 9.86
C ASN A 181 27.43 -8.38 10.39
N THR A 182 28.54 -7.64 10.28
CA THR A 182 28.67 -6.26 10.77
C THR A 182 27.96 -5.24 9.90
N HIS A 183 27.92 -5.42 8.58
CA HIS A 183 27.28 -4.49 7.64
C HIS A 183 26.06 -5.09 6.94
N ARG A 184 25.59 -6.24 7.40
CA ARG A 184 24.42 -6.90 6.82
C ARG A 184 23.19 -6.01 6.89
N ALA A 185 22.94 -5.43 8.05
CA ALA A 185 21.74 -4.66 8.26
C ALA A 185 21.72 -3.38 7.43
N THR A 186 22.85 -2.68 7.33
CA THR A 186 22.97 -1.49 6.49
C THR A 186 22.78 -1.84 5.01
N HIS A 187 23.42 -2.89 4.50
CA HIS A 187 23.26 -3.32 3.11
C HIS A 187 21.84 -3.79 2.77
N VAL A 188 21.21 -4.57 3.66
CA VAL A 188 19.82 -4.99 3.49
C VAL A 188 18.87 -3.79 3.54
N SER A 189 19.13 -2.80 4.39
CA SER A 189 18.31 -1.58 4.45
C SER A 189 18.47 -0.72 3.20
N LEU A 190 19.69 -0.63 2.66
CA LEU A 190 19.97 0.04 1.40
C LEU A 190 19.30 -0.65 0.20
N SER A 191 19.07 -1.96 0.27
CA SER A 191 18.34 -2.69 -0.79
C SER A 191 16.91 -2.22 -0.99
N ALA A 192 16.26 -1.67 0.05
CA ALA A 192 14.92 -1.10 -0.06
C ALA A 192 14.89 0.19 -0.90
N ILE A 193 16.02 0.91 -0.98
CA ILE A 193 16.15 2.20 -1.68
C ILE A 193 16.79 2.00 -3.07
N LEU A 194 17.81 1.14 -3.16
CA LEU A 194 18.69 0.99 -4.33
C LEU A 194 18.62 -0.41 -4.97
N GLY A 195 17.65 -1.26 -4.61
CA GLY A 195 17.56 -2.66 -5.05
C GLY A 195 17.62 -2.86 -6.57
N LEU A 196 17.18 -1.86 -7.35
CA LEU A 196 17.28 -1.84 -8.81
C LEU A 196 18.71 -1.71 -9.35
N LEU A 197 19.60 -1.02 -8.64
CA LEU A 197 20.96 -0.71 -9.09
C LEU A 197 22.01 -1.69 -8.53
N LEU A 198 21.81 -2.17 -7.30
CA LEU A 198 22.82 -2.96 -6.61
C LEU A 198 22.80 -4.45 -6.98
N GLY A 199 21.64 -4.99 -7.35
CA GLY A 199 21.46 -6.43 -7.60
C GLY A 199 22.34 -6.98 -8.72
N ASP A 200 22.47 -6.25 -9.84
CA ASP A 200 23.20 -6.72 -11.02
C ASP A 200 24.73 -6.61 -10.86
N THR A 201 25.19 -5.65 -10.05
CA THR A 201 26.62 -5.46 -9.73
C THR A 201 27.18 -6.51 -8.76
N CYS A 202 26.30 -7.19 -8.01
CA CYS A 202 26.70 -8.17 -7.02
C CYS A 202 27.16 -9.51 -7.63
N TYR A 203 28.10 -10.17 -6.96
CA TYR A 203 28.51 -11.55 -7.28
C TYR A 203 27.42 -12.56 -6.89
N ALA A 204 27.50 -13.77 -7.44
CA ALA A 204 26.62 -14.85 -7.02
C ALA A 204 26.84 -15.18 -5.55
N SER A 205 25.75 -15.45 -4.81
CA SER A 205 25.81 -15.81 -3.39
C SER A 205 26.76 -17.00 -3.16
N PRO A 206 27.83 -16.84 -2.34
CA PRO A 206 28.75 -17.93 -2.03
C PRO A 206 28.04 -19.12 -1.38
N ARG A 207 27.05 -18.86 -0.52
CA ARG A 207 26.25 -19.88 0.15
C ARG A 207 25.42 -20.71 -0.82
N TRP A 208 24.85 -20.08 -1.85
CA TRP A 208 24.13 -20.80 -2.91
C TRP A 208 25.07 -21.64 -3.79
N LEU A 209 26.28 -21.14 -4.07
CA LEU A 209 27.28 -21.91 -4.82
C LEU A 209 27.74 -23.16 -4.06
N ILE A 210 27.92 -23.05 -2.74
CA ILE A 210 28.31 -24.18 -1.88
C ILE A 210 27.18 -25.20 -1.81
N SER A 211 25.92 -24.78 -1.67
CA SER A 211 24.77 -25.71 -1.66
C SER A 211 24.61 -26.47 -2.97
N ARG A 212 25.02 -25.87 -4.11
CA ARG A 212 25.10 -26.51 -5.43
C ARG A 212 26.34 -27.38 -5.64
N ARG A 213 27.17 -27.58 -4.61
CA ARG A 213 28.47 -28.27 -4.65
C ARG A 213 29.51 -27.64 -5.60
N ASN A 214 29.29 -26.40 -6.05
CA ASN A 214 30.26 -25.67 -6.86
C ASN A 214 31.24 -24.88 -5.96
N ILE A 215 32.10 -25.64 -5.27
CA ILE A 215 33.04 -25.08 -4.28
C ILE A 215 34.10 -24.19 -4.95
N LYS A 216 34.51 -24.53 -6.17
CA LYS A 216 35.54 -23.77 -6.91
C LYS A 216 35.08 -22.33 -7.18
N SER A 217 33.88 -22.16 -7.74
CA SER A 217 33.33 -20.81 -7.98
C SER A 217 33.05 -20.06 -6.67
N ALA A 218 32.63 -20.76 -5.61
CA ALA A 218 32.42 -20.14 -4.30
C ALA A 218 33.73 -19.60 -3.70
N ALA A 219 34.84 -20.36 -3.81
CA ALA A 219 36.15 -19.96 -3.35
C ALA A 219 36.65 -18.69 -4.07
N VAL A 220 36.51 -18.65 -5.40
CA VAL A 220 36.88 -17.47 -6.21
C VAL A 220 36.12 -16.21 -5.77
N VAL A 221 34.80 -16.32 -5.55
CA VAL A 221 33.99 -15.16 -5.10
C VAL A 221 34.42 -14.70 -3.71
N MET A 222 34.70 -15.64 -2.80
CA MET A 222 35.15 -15.32 -1.44
C MET A 222 36.56 -14.71 -1.42
N GLU A 223 37.46 -15.17 -2.28
CA GLU A 223 38.81 -14.60 -2.45
C GLU A 223 38.74 -13.17 -3.00
N MET A 224 37.91 -12.94 -4.02
CA MET A 224 37.66 -11.58 -4.54
C MET A 224 37.10 -10.66 -3.45
N ALA A 225 36.14 -11.14 -2.66
CA ALA A 225 35.59 -10.38 -1.54
C ALA A 225 36.64 -10.12 -0.44
N ALA A 226 37.53 -11.05 -0.16
CA ALA A 226 38.62 -10.87 0.79
C ALA A 226 39.63 -9.81 0.31
N LYS A 227 40.03 -9.85 -0.97
CA LYS A 227 40.91 -8.84 -1.58
C LYS A 227 40.30 -7.44 -1.54
N MET A 228 39.01 -7.31 -1.88
CA MET A 228 38.30 -6.01 -1.81
C MET A 228 38.22 -5.45 -0.39
N ASN A 229 38.17 -6.31 0.63
CA ASN A 229 38.09 -5.92 2.03
C ASN A 229 39.46 -5.88 2.73
N GLY A 230 40.57 -6.11 2.02
CA GLY A 230 41.92 -6.09 2.58
C GLY A 230 42.25 -7.23 3.55
N PHE A 231 41.51 -8.35 3.51
CA PHE A 231 41.80 -9.53 4.34
C PHE A 231 42.87 -10.43 3.67
N PRO A 232 43.73 -11.11 4.46
CA PRO A 232 44.68 -12.08 3.93
C PRO A 232 43.98 -13.28 3.29
N ALA A 233 44.52 -13.78 2.17
CA ALA A 233 43.92 -14.85 1.37
C ALA A 233 43.66 -16.14 2.17
N ASP A 234 44.56 -16.47 3.09
CA ASP A 234 44.48 -17.66 3.96
C ASP A 234 43.24 -17.65 4.86
N ALA A 235 42.79 -16.46 5.30
CA ALA A 235 41.58 -16.31 6.09
C ALA A 235 40.31 -16.56 5.26
N ALA A 236 40.35 -16.28 3.95
CA ALA A 236 39.24 -16.51 3.04
C ALA A 236 39.04 -18.01 2.80
N GLU A 237 40.13 -18.76 2.58
CA GLU A 237 40.08 -20.22 2.41
C GLU A 237 39.56 -20.93 3.66
N ALA A 238 40.00 -20.52 4.85
CA ALA A 238 39.51 -21.06 6.12
C ALA A 238 38.00 -20.85 6.33
N VAL A 239 37.44 -19.73 5.82
CA VAL A 239 35.99 -19.48 5.88
C VAL A 239 35.24 -20.40 4.92
N VAL A 240 35.75 -20.60 3.71
CA VAL A 240 35.16 -21.52 2.72
C VAL A 240 35.14 -22.95 3.26
N GLU A 241 36.24 -23.38 3.89
CA GLU A 241 36.35 -24.70 4.49
C GLU A 241 35.39 -24.88 5.68
N ARG A 242 35.27 -23.88 6.56
CA ARG A 242 34.27 -23.90 7.64
C ARG A 242 32.84 -24.06 7.12
N ILE A 243 32.46 -23.32 6.08
CA ILE A 243 31.12 -23.42 5.50
C ILE A 243 30.91 -24.80 4.87
N LYS A 244 31.92 -25.36 4.19
CA LYS A 244 31.88 -26.71 3.61
C LYS A 244 31.68 -27.78 4.68
N ILE A 245 32.40 -27.70 5.82
CA ILE A 245 32.25 -28.62 6.95
C ILE A 245 30.83 -28.53 7.53
N GLN A 246 30.30 -27.30 7.65
CA GLN A 246 28.96 -27.06 8.18
C GLN A 246 27.86 -27.65 7.27
N ASP A 247 27.98 -27.50 5.96
CA ASP A 247 27.05 -28.08 4.98
C ASP A 247 27.16 -29.61 4.89
N LEU A 248 28.37 -30.17 4.99
CA LEU A 248 28.57 -31.64 5.06
C LEU A 248 27.94 -32.23 6.34
N ASN A 249 28.07 -31.55 7.47
CA ASN A 249 27.44 -31.95 8.72
C ASN A 249 25.92 -31.86 8.64
N TYR A 250 25.39 -30.81 8.00
CA TYR A 250 23.95 -30.66 7.76
C TYR A 250 23.40 -31.76 6.83
N ALA A 251 24.11 -32.09 5.74
CA ALA A 251 23.72 -33.17 4.84
C ALA A 251 23.76 -34.56 5.51
N LYS A 252 24.76 -34.81 6.39
CA LYS A 252 24.80 -36.01 7.22
C LYS A 252 23.64 -36.06 8.23
N GLN A 253 23.27 -34.93 8.83
CA GLN A 253 22.13 -34.84 9.73
C GLN A 253 20.78 -35.11 9.02
N LEU A 254 20.59 -34.58 7.79
CA LEU A 254 19.40 -34.87 6.99
C LEU A 254 19.29 -36.33 6.54
N GLY A 255 20.41 -36.98 6.23
CA GLY A 255 20.43 -38.40 5.84
C GLY A 255 20.28 -39.37 7.01
N ALA A 256 20.55 -38.93 8.24
CA ALA A 256 20.57 -39.78 9.43
C ALA A 256 19.30 -39.67 10.30
N SER A 257 18.34 -38.80 9.99
CA SER A 257 17.26 -38.49 10.94
C SER A 257 15.86 -38.55 10.31
N SER A 258 15.18 -39.67 10.55
CA SER A 258 13.72 -39.79 10.49
C SER A 258 13.03 -39.19 11.74
N THR A 259 13.77 -38.49 12.60
CA THR A 259 13.29 -37.99 13.92
C THR A 259 13.72 -36.56 14.28
N ASP A 260 14.12 -35.70 13.33
CA ASP A 260 14.47 -34.29 13.63
C ASP A 260 13.24 -33.34 13.65
N ARG A 261 12.21 -33.74 14.40
CA ARG A 261 10.93 -33.02 14.50
C ARG A 261 11.02 -31.78 15.42
N SER A 262 12.01 -31.70 16.30
CA SER A 262 12.19 -30.60 17.26
C SER A 262 12.87 -29.37 16.65
N THR A 263 13.89 -29.55 15.81
CA THR A 263 14.57 -28.45 15.09
C THR A 263 13.64 -27.79 14.08
N SER A 264 12.83 -28.59 13.39
CA SER A 264 11.76 -28.11 12.50
C SER A 264 10.69 -27.30 13.25
N SER A 265 10.25 -27.78 14.41
CA SER A 265 9.24 -27.08 15.25
C SER A 265 9.74 -25.73 15.78
N ALA A 266 11.02 -25.62 16.17
CA ALA A 266 11.60 -24.36 16.61
C ALA A 266 11.68 -23.31 15.47
N VAL A 267 12.07 -23.73 14.26
CA VAL A 267 12.08 -22.86 13.08
C VAL A 267 10.67 -22.44 12.70
N LEU A 268 9.70 -23.36 12.77
CA LEU A 268 8.28 -23.07 12.51
C LEU A 268 7.73 -22.05 13.50
N ARG A 269 8.00 -22.22 14.80
CA ARG A 269 7.55 -21.29 15.86
C ARG A 269 8.14 -19.90 15.67
N ARG A 270 9.44 -19.79 15.37
CA ARG A 270 10.10 -18.51 15.07
C ARG A 270 9.51 -17.87 13.81
N GLY A 271 9.28 -18.66 12.76
CA GLY A 271 8.63 -18.22 11.53
C GLY A 271 7.23 -17.65 11.78
N LEU A 272 6.40 -18.36 12.55
CA LEU A 272 5.04 -17.92 12.88
C LEU A 272 5.02 -16.56 13.59
N ILE A 273 5.95 -16.34 14.52
CA ILE A 273 6.10 -15.04 15.22
C ILE A 273 6.47 -13.94 14.22
N ILE A 274 7.39 -14.20 13.29
CA ILE A 274 7.79 -13.24 12.26
C ILE A 274 6.65 -12.95 11.29
N TYR A 275 5.86 -13.95 10.91
CA TYR A 275 4.72 -13.78 10.01
C TYR A 275 3.60 -12.96 10.66
N ALA A 276 3.27 -13.25 11.93
CA ALA A 276 2.27 -12.51 12.68
C ALA A 276 2.70 -11.06 12.94
N SER A 277 3.96 -10.84 13.32
CA SER A 277 4.52 -9.49 13.51
C SER A 277 4.55 -8.70 12.20
N SER A 278 4.98 -9.32 11.09
CA SER A 278 4.98 -8.71 9.75
C SER A 278 3.58 -8.30 9.29
N PHE A 279 2.57 -9.13 9.57
CA PHE A 279 1.18 -8.79 9.30
C PHE A 279 0.72 -7.59 10.15
N ALA A 280 0.93 -7.65 11.47
CA ALA A 280 0.46 -6.63 12.40
C ALA A 280 1.08 -5.23 12.14
N ILE A 281 2.39 -5.17 11.90
CA ILE A 281 3.07 -3.89 11.62
C ILE A 281 2.59 -3.28 10.31
N MET A 282 2.30 -4.12 9.30
CA MET A 282 1.83 -3.64 8.00
C MET A 282 0.38 -3.15 8.05
N VAL A 283 -0.47 -3.76 8.89
CA VAL A 283 -1.81 -3.23 9.18
C VAL A 283 -1.71 -1.83 9.78
N ALA A 284 -0.85 -1.64 10.79
CA ALA A 284 -0.65 -0.34 11.43
C ALA A 284 -0.12 0.71 10.43
N TYR A 285 0.91 0.37 9.66
CA TYR A 285 1.50 1.25 8.66
C TYR A 285 0.49 1.73 7.60
N TYR A 286 -0.27 0.82 7.00
CA TYR A 286 -1.24 1.22 5.97
C TYR A 286 -2.45 1.95 6.53
N THR A 287 -2.88 1.64 7.76
CA THR A 287 -3.99 2.37 8.40
C THR A 287 -3.61 3.84 8.58
N LEU A 288 -2.40 4.11 9.11
CA LEU A 288 -1.88 5.46 9.27
C LEU A 288 -1.66 6.16 7.92
N LEU A 289 -1.15 5.45 6.92
CA LEU A 289 -0.96 5.99 5.57
C LEU A 289 -2.29 6.45 4.95
N LEU A 290 -3.36 5.69 5.14
CA LEU A 290 -4.68 6.00 4.58
C LEU A 290 -5.38 7.16 5.31
N SER A 291 -4.97 7.49 6.54
CA SER A 291 -5.51 8.64 7.28
C SER A 291 -5.16 9.99 6.64
N PHE A 292 -4.14 10.07 5.78
CA PHE A 292 -3.71 11.32 5.12
C PHE A 292 -4.50 11.64 3.83
N HIS A 293 -5.79 11.30 3.77
CA HIS A 293 -6.49 11.19 2.48
C HIS A 293 -6.77 12.54 1.79
N ASP A 294 -6.87 13.64 2.55
CA ASP A 294 -7.40 14.92 2.03
C ASP A 294 -6.33 15.99 1.73
N ASN A 295 -5.09 15.83 2.19
CA ASN A 295 -4.05 16.87 2.11
C ASN A 295 -2.76 16.39 1.46
N THR A 296 -2.45 16.90 0.26
CA THR A 296 -1.21 16.57 -0.48
C THR A 296 0.06 16.95 0.30
N TRP A 297 0.07 18.09 1.00
CA TRP A 297 1.23 18.54 1.79
C TRP A 297 1.60 17.54 2.89
N ILE A 298 0.60 17.03 3.63
CA ILE A 298 0.81 16.07 4.70
C ILE A 298 1.43 14.77 4.15
N ARG A 299 1.04 14.34 2.94
CA ARG A 299 1.63 13.16 2.29
C ARG A 299 3.11 13.36 1.96
N TRP A 300 3.49 14.53 1.44
CA TRP A 300 4.89 14.84 1.13
C TRP A 300 5.74 14.98 2.39
N THR A 301 5.24 15.67 3.42
CA THR A 301 5.95 15.80 4.70
C THR A 301 6.11 14.45 5.39
N SER A 302 5.09 13.58 5.27
CA SER A 302 5.13 12.22 5.78
C SER A 302 6.14 11.32 5.06
N LEU A 303 6.30 11.50 3.74
CA LEU A 303 7.35 10.80 3.00
C LEU A 303 8.75 11.30 3.39
N ALA A 304 8.90 12.62 3.60
CA ALA A 304 10.16 13.21 4.02
C ALA A 304 10.58 12.75 5.43
N SER A 305 9.66 12.70 6.39
CA SER A 305 9.95 12.20 7.74
C SER A 305 10.37 10.74 7.70
N GLU A 306 9.72 9.91 6.88
CA GLU A 306 10.08 8.50 6.70
C GLU A 306 11.51 8.36 6.15
N ALA A 307 11.92 9.18 5.18
CA ALA A 307 13.28 9.20 4.65
C ALA A 307 14.34 9.58 5.70
N VAL A 308 14.06 10.59 6.54
CA VAL A 308 14.95 11.01 7.64
C VAL A 308 15.08 9.89 8.67
N CYS A 309 13.96 9.28 9.05
CA CYS A 309 13.91 8.13 9.95
C CYS A 309 14.74 6.94 9.43
N TYR A 310 14.68 6.65 8.12
CA TYR A 310 15.53 5.61 7.51
C TYR A 310 17.02 5.95 7.57
N ALA A 311 17.40 7.20 7.31
CA ALA A 311 18.80 7.62 7.41
C ALA A 311 19.33 7.44 8.85
N LEU A 312 18.56 7.84 9.85
CA LEU A 312 18.90 7.64 11.27
C LEU A 312 18.99 6.15 11.64
N TYR A 313 18.05 5.34 11.14
CA TYR A 313 18.03 3.90 11.40
C TYR A 313 19.31 3.20 10.94
N ILE A 314 19.88 3.58 9.79
CA ILE A 314 21.14 2.98 9.28
C ILE A 314 22.30 3.15 10.27
N PHE A 315 22.36 4.26 11.02
CA PHE A 315 23.42 4.47 12.03
C PHE A 315 23.17 3.70 13.34
N VAL A 316 21.89 3.45 13.68
CA VAL A 316 21.49 2.81 14.93
C VAL A 316 21.50 1.29 14.82
N VAL A 317 21.20 0.75 13.64
CA VAL A 317 20.98 -0.69 13.46
C VAL A 317 22.21 -1.52 13.84
N ASP A 318 23.44 -1.07 13.59
CA ASP A 318 24.62 -1.85 13.96
C ASP A 318 24.98 -1.75 15.46
N ARG A 319 24.34 -0.84 16.21
CA ARG A 319 24.63 -0.59 17.63
C ARG A 319 23.64 -1.25 18.59
N ILE A 320 22.39 -1.43 18.17
CA ILE A 320 21.30 -1.95 19.01
C ILE A 320 20.90 -3.36 18.55
N SER A 321 20.57 -4.23 19.50
CA SER A 321 20.04 -5.55 19.20
C SER A 321 18.74 -5.45 18.38
N ARG A 322 18.57 -6.34 17.38
CA ARG A 322 17.38 -6.35 16.51
C ARG A 322 16.08 -6.52 17.30
N VAL A 323 16.09 -7.40 18.29
CA VAL A 323 14.91 -7.71 19.11
C VAL A 323 14.51 -6.51 19.98
N THR A 324 15.50 -5.83 20.58
CA THR A 324 15.24 -4.59 21.33
C THR A 324 14.66 -3.53 20.41
N LEU A 325 15.23 -3.37 19.21
CA LEU A 325 14.75 -2.38 18.24
C LEU A 325 13.29 -2.65 17.83
N VAL A 326 12.96 -3.90 17.47
CA VAL A 326 11.59 -4.31 17.16
C VAL A 326 10.66 -4.00 18.33
N ALA A 327 11.01 -4.40 19.55
CA ALA A 327 10.19 -4.16 20.73
C ALA A 327 9.96 -2.65 20.97
N THR A 328 11.01 -1.82 20.87
CA THR A 328 10.89 -0.37 21.01
C THR A 328 9.98 0.24 19.96
N ILE A 329 10.04 -0.22 18.71
CA ILE A 329 9.17 0.29 17.63
C ILE A 329 7.71 -0.07 17.89
N TYR A 330 7.42 -1.30 18.32
CA TYR A 330 6.05 -1.70 18.67
C TYR A 330 5.49 -0.92 19.86
N LEU A 331 6.33 -0.68 20.89
CA LEU A 331 5.92 0.13 22.04
C LEU A 331 5.63 1.57 21.62
N LEU A 332 6.51 2.19 20.83
CA LEU A 332 6.29 3.54 20.30
C LEU A 332 5.02 3.61 19.44
N ALA A 333 4.85 2.69 18.50
CA ALA A 333 3.64 2.60 17.68
C ALA A 333 2.37 2.47 18.54
N GLY A 334 2.40 1.64 19.59
CA GLY A 334 1.31 1.52 20.55
C GLY A 334 1.03 2.82 21.30
N THR A 335 2.07 3.53 21.77
CA THR A 335 1.90 4.82 22.43
C THR A 335 1.26 5.86 21.52
N TYR A 336 1.71 5.98 20.26
CA TYR A 336 1.10 6.90 19.30
C TYR A 336 -0.37 6.60 19.06
N CYS A 337 -0.74 5.32 18.89
CA CYS A 337 -2.15 4.94 18.75
C CYS A 337 -2.99 5.34 19.97
N CYS A 338 -2.47 5.20 21.19
CA CYS A 338 -3.17 5.64 22.41
C CYS A 338 -3.35 7.16 22.48
N PHE A 339 -2.34 7.94 22.05
CA PHE A 339 -2.42 9.41 22.02
C PHE A 339 -3.35 9.94 20.92
N LEU A 340 -3.51 9.17 19.83
CA LEU A 340 -4.39 9.54 18.72
C LEU A 340 -5.86 9.17 18.96
N ALA A 341 -6.14 8.15 19.78
CA ALA A 341 -7.51 7.70 20.07
C ALA A 341 -8.47 8.81 20.55
N PRO A 342 -8.07 9.76 21.43
CA PRO A 342 -8.93 10.87 21.87
C PRO A 342 -9.18 11.94 20.79
N THR A 343 -8.39 11.94 19.72
CA THR A 343 -8.49 12.93 18.63
C THR A 343 -9.43 12.48 17.51
N PHE A 344 -9.80 11.19 17.47
CA PHE A 344 -10.81 10.67 16.56
C PHE A 344 -12.20 11.22 16.92
N GLY A 345 -12.76 12.08 16.05
CA GLY A 345 -14.12 12.63 16.19
C GLY A 345 -14.19 14.10 16.62
N ARG A 346 -13.05 14.79 16.79
CA ARG A 346 -13.00 16.26 16.81
C ARG A 346 -12.49 16.75 15.47
N ASP A 347 -13.01 17.88 14.97
CA ASP A 347 -12.53 18.54 13.76
C ASP A 347 -11.01 18.67 13.83
N ALA A 348 -10.33 17.79 13.09
CA ALA A 348 -8.91 17.57 13.25
C ALA A 348 -8.12 18.70 12.58
N THR A 349 -7.89 19.77 13.33
CA THR A 349 -7.06 20.92 12.92
C THR A 349 -6.01 21.32 13.95
N GLU A 350 -5.59 20.40 14.85
CA GLU A 350 -4.45 20.66 15.72
C GLU A 350 -3.15 20.17 15.05
N LEU A 351 -2.21 21.09 14.85
CA LEU A 351 -0.86 20.82 14.32
C LEU A 351 -0.18 19.63 15.05
N LEU A 352 -0.45 19.47 16.34
CA LEU A 352 0.10 18.42 17.19
C LEU A 352 -0.38 17.02 16.79
N SER A 353 -1.68 16.81 16.53
CA SER A 353 -2.22 15.49 16.16
C SER A 353 -1.73 15.06 14.78
N THR A 354 -1.62 16.01 13.85
CA THR A 354 -1.06 15.78 12.51
C THR A 354 0.43 15.41 12.59
N GLY A 355 1.20 16.11 13.43
CA GLY A 355 2.61 15.77 13.69
C GLY A 355 2.78 14.37 14.26
N LEU A 356 1.97 14.00 15.26
CA LEU A 356 1.99 12.66 15.86
C LEU A 356 1.64 11.56 14.85
N LEU A 357 0.67 11.79 13.95
CA LEU A 357 0.33 10.85 12.88
C LEU A 357 1.51 10.63 11.91
N ILE A 358 2.17 11.72 11.51
CA ILE A 358 3.33 11.67 10.61
C ILE A 358 4.47 10.85 11.24
N GLU A 359 4.79 11.13 12.51
CA GLU A 359 5.83 10.41 13.25
C GLU A 359 5.47 8.95 13.48
N ALA A 360 4.23 8.65 13.88
CA ALA A 360 3.76 7.28 14.07
C ALA A 360 3.90 6.43 12.78
N LYS A 361 3.59 7.02 11.63
CA LYS A 361 3.74 6.36 10.34
C LYS A 361 5.22 6.17 9.97
N ALA A 362 6.09 7.14 10.25
CA ALA A 362 7.52 6.99 10.01
C ALA A 362 8.14 5.86 10.87
N VAL A 363 7.77 5.80 12.16
CA VAL A 363 8.22 4.76 13.10
C VAL A 363 7.74 3.36 12.69
N THR A 364 6.46 3.24 12.31
CA THR A 364 5.94 1.96 11.80
C THR A 364 6.57 1.55 10.47
N GLY A 365 6.97 2.51 9.62
CA GLY A 365 7.76 2.27 8.41
C GLY A 365 9.11 1.62 8.69
N ILE A 366 9.88 2.16 9.65
CA ILE A 366 11.12 1.52 10.12
C ILE A 366 10.84 0.10 10.64
N GLY A 367 9.74 -0.08 11.38
CA GLY A 367 9.31 -1.39 11.89
C GLY A 367 9.15 -2.45 10.80
N VAL A 368 8.63 -2.08 9.63
CA VAL A 368 8.53 -2.98 8.46
C VAL A 368 9.91 -3.44 8.01
N VAL A 369 10.90 -2.54 7.91
CA VAL A 369 12.27 -2.88 7.50
C VAL A 369 12.98 -3.75 8.52
N VAL A 370 12.89 -3.42 9.80
CA VAL A 370 13.52 -4.21 10.87
C VAL A 370 12.92 -5.62 10.96
N THR A 371 11.59 -5.74 10.85
CA THR A 371 10.91 -7.05 10.87
C THR A 371 11.32 -7.90 9.67
N SER A 372 11.45 -7.28 8.50
CA SER A 372 11.93 -7.94 7.28
C SER A 372 13.39 -8.41 7.41
N LEU A 373 14.25 -7.61 8.05
CA LEU A 373 15.63 -7.98 8.36
C LEU A 373 15.68 -9.18 9.32
N CYS A 374 14.87 -9.18 10.38
CA CYS A 374 14.74 -10.30 11.29
C CYS A 374 14.35 -11.60 10.56
N ALA A 375 13.50 -11.52 9.52
CA ALA A 375 13.19 -12.68 8.69
C ALA A 375 14.44 -13.25 7.99
N THR A 376 15.30 -12.38 7.43
CA THR A 376 16.53 -12.84 6.74
C THR A 376 17.53 -13.52 7.68
N GLU A 377 17.57 -13.10 8.95
CA GLU A 377 18.49 -13.63 9.96
C GLU A 377 17.95 -14.88 10.67
N ALA A 378 16.63 -14.98 10.83
CA ALA A 378 15.99 -16.09 11.57
C ALA A 378 15.98 -17.41 10.80
N PHE A 379 15.89 -17.36 9.46
CA PHE A 379 15.80 -18.57 8.64
C PHE A 379 17.18 -19.10 8.21
N PRO A 380 17.40 -20.43 8.26
CA PRO A 380 18.62 -21.05 7.76
C PRO A 380 18.72 -20.96 6.23
N SER A 381 19.93 -21.05 5.69
CA SER A 381 20.19 -20.75 4.27
C SER A 381 19.38 -21.56 3.27
N ALA A 382 19.04 -22.83 3.60
CA ALA A 382 18.26 -23.69 2.72
C ALA A 382 16.78 -23.29 2.60
N THR A 383 16.20 -22.64 3.61
CA THR A 383 14.78 -22.24 3.64
C THR A 383 14.58 -20.72 3.73
N ARG A 384 15.68 -19.95 3.76
CA ARG A 384 15.66 -18.49 3.89
C ARG A 384 14.86 -17.82 2.78
N GLY A 385 15.05 -18.24 1.53
CA GLY A 385 14.33 -17.66 0.39
C GLY A 385 12.82 -17.76 0.56
N LEU A 386 12.33 -18.96 0.85
CA LEU A 386 10.92 -19.23 1.10
C LEU A 386 10.39 -18.51 2.35
N GLY A 387 11.09 -18.58 3.47
CA GLY A 387 10.65 -17.98 4.73
C GLY A 387 10.54 -16.45 4.67
N VAL A 388 11.51 -15.77 4.03
CA VAL A 388 11.46 -14.32 3.83
C VAL A 388 10.31 -13.94 2.91
N CYS A 389 10.10 -14.66 1.81
CA CYS A 389 8.99 -14.38 0.89
C CYS A 389 7.60 -14.57 1.52
N LEU A 390 7.46 -15.58 2.41
CA LEU A 390 6.24 -15.79 3.19
C LEU A 390 6.00 -14.65 4.18
N ALA A 391 7.04 -14.18 4.90
CA ALA A 391 6.91 -13.04 5.80
C ALA A 391 6.44 -11.77 5.07
N TYR A 392 7.00 -11.49 3.90
CA TYR A 392 6.56 -10.38 3.05
C TYR A 392 5.16 -10.57 2.50
N SER A 393 4.77 -11.79 2.14
CA SER A 393 3.40 -12.10 1.73
C SER A 393 2.41 -11.79 2.86
N CYS A 394 2.71 -12.20 4.10
CA CYS A 394 1.92 -11.86 5.28
C CYS A 394 1.83 -10.34 5.51
N ALA A 395 2.94 -9.61 5.36
CA ALA A 395 2.91 -8.15 5.43
C ALA A 395 1.97 -7.55 4.38
N ARG A 396 2.08 -7.97 3.11
CA ARG A 396 1.22 -7.46 2.02
C ARG A 396 -0.26 -7.76 2.27
N LEU A 397 -0.59 -8.94 2.80
CA LEU A 397 -1.96 -9.27 3.23
C LEU A 397 -2.45 -8.35 4.35
N GLY A 398 -1.59 -7.99 5.31
CA GLY A 398 -1.92 -6.99 6.34
C GLY A 398 -2.25 -5.61 5.76
N GLY A 399 -1.52 -5.18 4.72
CA GLY A 399 -1.83 -3.94 4.02
C GLY A 399 -3.17 -3.97 3.26
N VAL A 400 -3.48 -5.09 2.61
CA VAL A 400 -4.80 -5.30 1.98
C VAL A 400 -5.90 -5.27 3.02
N PHE A 401 -5.71 -5.94 4.17
CA PHE A 401 -6.66 -5.96 5.27
C PHE A 401 -6.93 -4.55 5.80
N ALA A 402 -5.89 -3.75 6.08
CA ALA A 402 -6.02 -2.36 6.51
C ALA A 402 -6.85 -1.54 5.51
N ALA A 403 -6.52 -1.64 4.21
CA ALA A 403 -7.24 -0.91 3.17
C ALA A 403 -8.73 -1.28 3.09
N THR A 404 -9.08 -2.54 3.34
CA THR A 404 -10.49 -2.96 3.39
C THR A 404 -11.20 -2.49 4.67
N ALA A 405 -10.53 -2.59 5.83
CA ALA A 405 -11.10 -2.23 7.12
C ALA A 405 -11.39 -0.73 7.22
N THR A 406 -10.45 0.13 6.80
CA THR A 406 -10.63 1.59 6.83
C THR A 406 -11.77 2.07 5.92
N ARG A 407 -12.04 1.36 4.82
CA ARG A 407 -13.17 1.71 3.93
C ARG A 407 -14.52 1.37 4.53
N THR A 408 -14.62 0.29 5.29
CA THR A 408 -15.87 -0.07 5.96
C THR A 408 -16.23 0.92 7.07
N THR A 409 -15.26 1.52 7.75
CA THR A 409 -15.51 2.50 8.81
C THR A 409 -15.93 3.86 8.28
N THR A 410 -15.45 4.29 7.11
CA THR A 410 -15.90 5.55 6.47
C THR A 410 -17.35 5.48 5.97
N VAL A 411 -17.84 4.29 5.63
CA VAL A 411 -19.26 4.09 5.25
C VAL A 411 -20.16 4.01 6.49
N ALA A 412 -19.60 3.66 7.65
CA ALA A 412 -20.30 3.56 8.92
C ALA A 412 -20.22 4.87 9.74
N SER A 413 -20.33 6.03 9.09
CA SER A 413 -20.47 7.29 9.84
C SER A 413 -21.84 7.32 10.55
N PRO A 414 -21.96 7.86 11.78
CA PRO A 414 -23.13 7.65 12.64
C PRO A 414 -24.40 8.42 12.24
N SER A 415 -24.35 9.27 11.21
CA SER A 415 -25.50 10.10 10.81
C SER A 415 -26.66 9.28 10.24
N ASP A 416 -26.37 8.13 9.62
CA ASP A 416 -27.38 7.35 8.90
C ASP A 416 -28.08 6.31 9.80
N GLY A 417 -27.51 6.05 11.00
CA GLY A 417 -28.05 5.08 11.95
C GLY A 417 -29.25 5.59 12.76
N LEU A 418 -29.39 6.90 12.95
CA LEU A 418 -30.47 7.47 13.77
C LEU A 418 -31.77 7.72 12.99
N GLU A 419 -31.70 7.95 11.68
CA GLU A 419 -32.89 8.11 10.83
C GLU A 419 -33.53 6.77 10.45
N GLY A 420 -32.75 5.68 10.44
CA GLY A 420 -33.26 4.33 10.23
C GLY A 420 -34.12 3.81 11.39
N MET A 421 -33.79 4.16 12.64
CA MET A 421 -34.57 3.71 13.81
C MET A 421 -35.83 4.53 14.07
N LYS A 422 -35.92 5.78 13.58
CA LYS A 422 -37.15 6.60 13.69
C LYS A 422 -38.25 6.21 12.70
N LYS A 423 -37.98 5.30 11.76
CA LYS A 423 -38.99 4.76 10.82
C LYS A 423 -39.49 3.36 11.20
N SER A 424 -39.04 2.81 12.34
CA SER A 424 -39.46 1.49 12.82
C SER A 424 -40.06 1.50 14.23
N LEU A 425 -40.42 2.66 14.75
CA LEU A 425 -41.31 2.88 15.90
C LEU A 425 -42.34 3.92 15.45
#